data_AF-C1AB73-F1
#
_entry.id   AF-C1AB73-F1
#
_cell.length_a   1.000
_cell.length_b   1.000
_cell.length_c   1.000
_cell.angle_alpha   90.00
_cell.angle_beta   90.00
_cell.angle_gamma   90.00
#
_symmetry.space_group_name_H-M   'P 1'
#
loop_
_entity.id
_entity.type
_entity.pdbx_description
1 polymer ?
#
loop_
_entity_poly.entity_id
_entity_poly.type
_entity_poly.pdbx_seq_one_letter_code
_entity_poly.pdbx_strand_id
1 'polypeptide(L)'
;MLDLDLFEKSIQRERRRRFWSAVSVGVVVSAALVAPAIVVVMLYGAQGRSRLLLGLFIAPVAAGLLFAVLSTVTRLGGAVLHQFLHPSGGGEQQPPVVPVSQAEAMAAQGRLDDAIDIFESIRLEHGDSAATLRTEAELMTSSGHHDRARIALQRLRHVSDGSRSDELYATHRLVDLYLGPLEDSGRAVVELRRLADRFPGTPDAEGALAELQRRRALRAATSDMG
;
A
#
# COMPACT_ATOMS: atom_id res chain seq x y z
N MET A 1 12.07 -38.48 8.29
CA MET A 1 12.84 -38.33 7.03
C MET A 1 11.85 -37.88 5.98
N LEU A 2 11.70 -36.56 5.83
CA LEU A 2 10.75 -35.96 4.88
C LEU A 2 11.23 -36.23 3.46
N ASP A 3 10.34 -36.73 2.63
CA ASP A 3 10.61 -37.20 1.28
C ASP A 3 10.87 -36.00 0.36
N LEU A 4 12.15 -35.64 0.19
CA LEU A 4 12.59 -34.50 -0.63
C LEU A 4 12.02 -34.55 -2.07
N ASP A 5 11.76 -35.75 -2.58
CA ASP A 5 11.21 -35.95 -3.91
C ASP A 5 9.75 -35.47 -4.04
N LEU A 6 8.96 -35.54 -2.95
CA LEU A 6 7.60 -34.98 -2.92
C LEU A 6 7.61 -33.45 -2.86
N PHE A 7 8.60 -32.85 -2.18
CA PHE A 7 8.75 -31.40 -2.12
C PHE A 7 9.21 -30.81 -3.46
N GLU A 8 10.14 -31.47 -4.15
CA GLU A 8 10.60 -31.02 -5.47
C GLU A 8 9.50 -31.13 -6.54
N LYS A 9 8.69 -32.20 -6.49
CA LYS A 9 7.51 -32.36 -7.36
C LYS A 9 6.42 -31.33 -7.12
N SER A 10 6.24 -30.82 -5.90
CA SER A 10 5.23 -29.78 -5.62
C SER A 10 5.64 -28.42 -6.17
N ILE A 11 6.92 -28.04 -6.03
CA ILE A 11 7.47 -26.79 -6.59
C ILE A 11 7.37 -26.77 -8.12
N GLN A 12 7.69 -27.89 -8.78
CA GLN A 12 7.58 -27.99 -10.24
C GLN A 12 6.14 -27.86 -10.75
N ARG A 13 5.15 -28.41 -10.01
CA ARG A 13 3.73 -28.29 -10.35
C ARG A 13 3.22 -26.86 -10.18
N GLU A 14 3.64 -26.17 -9.13
CA GLU A 14 3.31 -24.77 -8.85
C GLU A 14 3.84 -23.84 -9.97
N ARG A 15 5.11 -24.04 -10.37
CA ARG A 15 5.76 -23.26 -11.42
C ARG A 15 5.07 -23.46 -12.77
N ARG A 16 4.70 -24.72 -13.08
CA ARG A 16 3.97 -25.06 -14.30
C ARG A 16 2.57 -24.43 -14.30
N ARG A 17 1.83 -24.48 -13.18
CA ARG A 17 0.51 -23.82 -13.07
C ARG A 17 0.59 -22.31 -13.30
N ARG A 18 1.56 -21.63 -12.68
CA ARG A 18 1.77 -20.18 -12.85
C ARG A 18 2.13 -19.80 -14.30
N PHE A 19 2.95 -20.63 -14.95
CA PHE A 19 3.28 -20.44 -16.36
C PHE A 19 2.03 -20.58 -17.24
N TRP A 20 1.21 -21.62 -17.03
CA TRP A 20 -0.02 -21.80 -17.80
C TRP A 20 -1.08 -20.74 -17.52
N SER A 21 -1.18 -20.20 -16.29
CA SER A 21 -2.08 -19.08 -15.99
C SER A 21 -1.63 -17.78 -16.63
N ALA A 22 -0.32 -17.52 -16.69
CA ALA A 22 0.22 -16.35 -17.38
C ALA A 22 -0.03 -16.43 -18.90
N VAL A 23 0.15 -17.62 -19.49
CA VAL A 23 -0.13 -17.87 -20.91
C VAL A 23 -1.63 -17.73 -21.20
N SER A 24 -2.52 -18.27 -20.35
CA SER A 24 -3.97 -18.17 -20.58
C SER A 24 -4.48 -16.73 -20.48
N VAL A 25 -4.00 -15.94 -19.51
CA VAL A 25 -4.32 -14.51 -19.42
C VAL A 25 -3.82 -13.76 -20.65
N GLY A 26 -2.60 -14.04 -21.12
CA GLY A 26 -2.07 -13.47 -22.35
C GLY A 26 -2.93 -13.78 -23.58
N VAL A 27 -3.39 -15.02 -23.72
CA VAL A 27 -4.26 -15.44 -24.83
C VAL A 27 -5.64 -14.78 -24.75
N VAL A 28 -6.25 -14.70 -23.56
CA VAL A 28 -7.58 -14.07 -23.37
C VAL A 28 -7.53 -12.57 -23.68
N VAL A 29 -6.49 -11.86 -23.23
CA VAL A 29 -6.31 -10.43 -23.52
C VAL A 29 -6.06 -10.20 -25.01
N SER A 30 -5.27 -11.08 -25.64
CA SER A 30 -5.02 -11.02 -27.09
C SER A 30 -6.31 -11.23 -27.89
N ALA A 31 -7.13 -12.22 -27.52
CA ALA A 31 -8.41 -12.49 -28.15
C ALA A 31 -9.41 -11.34 -27.96
N ALA A 32 -9.45 -10.73 -26.77
CA ALA A 32 -10.32 -9.61 -26.45
C ALA A 32 -9.99 -8.33 -27.25
N LEU A 33 -8.75 -8.16 -27.69
CA LEU A 33 -8.32 -7.03 -28.54
C LEU A 33 -8.50 -7.32 -30.03
N VAL A 34 -8.28 -8.56 -30.47
CA VAL A 34 -8.37 -8.95 -31.89
C VAL A 34 -9.81 -9.05 -32.36
N ALA A 35 -10.73 -9.58 -31.53
CA ALA A 35 -12.14 -9.73 -31.89
C ALA A 35 -12.84 -8.41 -32.27
N PRO A 36 -12.76 -7.31 -31.49
CA PRO A 36 -13.37 -6.04 -31.88
C PRO A 36 -12.70 -5.41 -33.10
N ALA A 37 -11.39 -5.59 -33.29
CA ALA A 37 -10.70 -5.12 -34.48
C ALA A 37 -11.21 -5.81 -35.76
N ILE A 38 -11.45 -7.13 -35.71
CA ILE A 38 -12.05 -7.88 -36.82
C ILE A 38 -13.48 -7.39 -37.11
N VAL A 39 -14.28 -7.17 -36.06
CA VAL A 39 -15.67 -6.67 -36.20
C VAL A 39 -15.70 -5.26 -36.82
N VAL A 40 -14.78 -4.37 -36.41
CA VAL A 40 -14.63 -3.04 -37.01
C VAL A 40 -14.21 -3.13 -38.48
N VAL A 41 -13.26 -3.99 -38.83
CA VAL A 41 -12.85 -4.21 -40.23
C VAL A 41 -14.01 -4.76 -41.07
N MET A 42 -14.82 -5.68 -40.54
CA MET A 42 -16.00 -6.21 -41.24
C MET A 42 -17.10 -5.15 -41.43
N LEU A 43 -17.38 -4.34 -40.39
CA LEU A 43 -18.38 -3.26 -40.45
C LEU A 43 -17.98 -2.15 -41.43
N TYR A 44 -16.70 -1.78 -41.48
CA TYR A 44 -16.20 -0.76 -42.41
C TYR A 44 -15.95 -1.31 -43.83
N GLY A 45 -15.75 -2.62 -43.97
CA GLY A 45 -15.61 -3.29 -45.27
C GLY A 45 -16.84 -3.26 -46.15
N ALA A 46 -18.03 -3.11 -45.56
CA ALA A 46 -19.29 -3.01 -46.28
C ALA A 46 -19.49 -1.69 -47.05
N GLN A 47 -18.66 -0.65 -46.79
CA GLN A 47 -18.83 0.69 -47.39
C GLN A 47 -17.80 1.07 -48.46
N GLY A 48 -17.01 0.11 -48.97
CA GLY A 48 -16.12 0.30 -50.11
C GLY A 48 -14.64 0.01 -49.83
N ARG A 49 -13.99 -0.63 -50.80
CA ARG A 49 -12.62 -1.19 -50.71
C ARG A 49 -11.54 -0.22 -50.26
N SER A 50 -11.68 1.09 -50.52
CA SER A 50 -10.68 2.09 -50.14
C SER A 50 -10.61 2.36 -48.63
N ARG A 51 -11.69 2.10 -47.87
CA ARG A 51 -11.74 2.32 -46.42
C ARG A 51 -11.20 1.15 -45.60
N LEU A 52 -11.11 -0.04 -46.19
CA LEU A 52 -10.53 -1.24 -45.57
C LEU A 52 -9.03 -1.09 -45.27
N LEU A 53 -8.29 -0.49 -46.22
CA LEU A 53 -6.86 -0.27 -46.05
C LEU A 53 -6.59 0.75 -44.94
N LEU A 54 -7.41 1.78 -44.80
CA LEU A 54 -7.25 2.78 -43.74
C LEU A 54 -7.51 2.19 -42.34
N GLY A 55 -8.56 1.35 -42.21
CA GLY A 55 -8.89 0.67 -40.95
C GLY A 55 -7.81 -0.30 -40.48
N LEU A 56 -7.15 -1.01 -41.40
CA LEU A 56 -6.08 -1.96 -41.10
C LEU A 56 -4.85 -1.29 -40.46
N PHE A 57 -4.56 -0.03 -40.81
CA PHE A 57 -3.43 0.71 -40.23
C PHE A 57 -3.80 1.46 -38.95
N ILE A 58 -5.03 2.00 -38.83
CA ILE A 58 -5.43 2.81 -37.68
C ILE A 58 -5.71 1.95 -36.44
N ALA A 59 -6.35 0.79 -36.61
CA ALA A 59 -6.71 -0.09 -35.50
C ALA A 59 -5.52 -0.57 -34.64
N PRO A 60 -4.41 -1.10 -35.21
CA PRO A 60 -3.26 -1.52 -34.41
C PRO A 60 -2.53 -0.36 -33.74
N VAL A 61 -2.50 0.83 -34.37
CA VAL A 61 -1.90 2.04 -33.77
C VAL A 61 -2.72 2.50 -32.56
N ALA A 62 -4.06 2.55 -32.69
CA ALA A 62 -4.94 2.91 -31.58
C ALA A 62 -4.87 1.89 -30.42
N ALA A 63 -4.85 0.60 -30.74
CA ALA A 63 -4.69 -0.46 -29.74
C ALA A 63 -3.32 -0.39 -29.05
N GLY A 64 -2.25 -0.15 -29.81
CA GLY A 64 -0.90 0.04 -29.26
C GLY A 64 -0.79 1.27 -28.37
N LEU A 65 -1.45 2.37 -28.74
CA LEU A 65 -1.47 3.61 -27.96
C LEU A 65 -2.30 3.46 -26.69
N LEU A 66 -3.45 2.78 -26.75
CA LEU A 66 -4.26 2.43 -25.57
C LEU A 66 -3.48 1.49 -24.63
N PHE A 67 -2.78 0.49 -25.17
CA PHE A 67 -1.93 -0.40 -24.37
C PHE A 67 -0.75 0.35 -23.76
N ALA A 68 -0.13 1.27 -24.48
CA ALA A 68 0.92 2.15 -23.96
C ALA A 68 0.40 3.04 -22.83
N VAL A 69 -0.79 3.62 -22.97
CA VAL A 69 -1.46 4.41 -21.91
C VAL A 69 -1.81 3.54 -20.71
N LEU A 70 -2.42 2.37 -20.92
CA LEU A 70 -2.82 1.49 -19.82
C LEU A 70 -1.60 0.91 -19.08
N SER A 71 -0.54 0.56 -19.81
CA SER A 71 0.73 0.06 -19.25
C SER A 71 1.56 1.16 -18.58
N THR A 72 1.50 2.40 -19.07
CA THR A 72 2.08 3.54 -18.36
C THR A 72 1.28 3.86 -17.12
N VAL A 73 -0.05 3.77 -17.12
CA VAL A 73 -0.87 3.95 -15.90
C VAL A 73 -0.60 2.86 -14.86
N THR A 74 -0.35 1.60 -15.26
CA THR A 74 0.03 0.54 -14.30
C THR A 74 1.47 0.68 -13.80
N ARG A 75 2.41 1.11 -14.65
CA ARG A 75 3.82 1.35 -14.25
C ARG A 75 3.98 2.65 -13.44
N LEU A 76 3.25 3.70 -13.78
CA LEU A 76 3.20 4.97 -13.03
C LEU A 76 2.36 4.82 -11.76
N GLY A 77 1.32 4.00 -11.75
CA GLY A 77 0.58 3.65 -10.53
C GLY A 77 1.47 3.02 -9.48
N GLY A 78 2.38 2.12 -9.88
CA GLY A 78 3.38 1.55 -8.97
C GLY A 78 4.46 2.55 -8.52
N ALA A 79 4.94 3.42 -9.41
CA ALA A 79 6.02 4.37 -9.10
C ALA A 79 5.55 5.60 -8.30
N VAL A 80 4.37 6.14 -8.60
CA VAL A 80 3.77 7.27 -7.88
C VAL A 80 3.28 6.82 -6.50
N LEU A 81 2.78 5.58 -6.37
CA LEU A 81 2.48 5.01 -5.06
C LEU A 81 3.77 4.85 -4.22
N HIS A 82 4.89 4.43 -4.82
CA HIS A 82 6.18 4.32 -4.14
C HIS A 82 6.77 5.69 -3.71
N GLN A 83 6.50 6.75 -4.48
CA GLN A 83 6.97 8.11 -4.19
C GLN A 83 6.05 8.87 -3.22
N PHE A 84 4.76 8.51 -3.15
CA PHE A 84 3.84 9.00 -2.11
C PHE A 84 3.96 8.23 -0.79
N LEU A 85 4.34 6.96 -0.81
CA LEU A 85 4.58 6.17 0.40
C LEU A 85 5.98 6.40 1.01
N HIS A 86 6.98 6.81 0.22
CA HIS A 86 8.35 7.05 0.71
C HIS A 86 8.96 8.40 0.26
N PRO A 87 8.65 9.52 0.93
CA PRO A 87 9.39 10.76 0.76
C PRO A 87 10.49 10.87 1.84
N SER A 88 11.47 9.97 1.85
CA SER A 88 12.71 10.20 2.60
C SER A 88 13.87 9.42 1.96
N GLY A 89 14.71 10.16 1.26
CA GLY A 89 16.04 9.70 0.88
C GLY A 89 16.98 9.76 2.08
N GLY A 90 17.66 8.66 2.34
CA GLY A 90 18.76 8.51 3.30
C GLY A 90 19.31 7.10 3.14
N GLY A 91 20.60 6.97 2.87
CA GLY A 91 21.21 5.74 2.38
C GLY A 91 21.30 4.60 3.39
N GLU A 92 21.61 3.43 2.79
CA GLU A 92 22.08 2.17 3.38
C GLU A 92 21.04 1.27 4.09
N GLN A 93 21.03 0.02 3.58
CA GLN A 93 20.18 -1.12 3.93
C GLN A 93 18.73 -1.02 3.45
N GLN A 94 18.51 -1.40 2.18
CA GLN A 94 17.18 -1.75 1.71
C GLN A 94 16.63 -2.88 2.59
N PRO A 95 15.50 -2.69 3.29
CA PRO A 95 14.84 -3.80 3.96
C PRO A 95 14.50 -4.85 2.90
N PRO A 96 14.46 -6.15 3.25
CA PRO A 96 14.12 -7.18 2.29
C PRO A 96 12.72 -6.88 1.73
N VAL A 97 12.67 -6.49 0.46
CA VAL A 97 11.44 -6.09 -0.25
C VAL A 97 10.51 -7.31 -0.42
N VAL A 98 11.10 -8.50 -0.50
CA VAL A 98 10.37 -9.75 -0.80
C VAL A 98 9.42 -10.19 0.33
N PRO A 99 9.84 -10.23 1.62
CA PRO A 99 8.94 -10.56 2.73
C PRO A 99 7.80 -9.55 2.92
N VAL A 100 8.04 -8.25 2.72
CA VAL A 100 7.01 -7.21 2.91
C VAL A 100 5.90 -7.33 1.88
N SER A 101 6.24 -7.48 0.59
CA SER A 101 5.24 -7.70 -0.46
C SER A 101 4.46 -9.01 -0.27
N GLN A 102 5.09 -10.04 0.32
CA GLN A 102 4.40 -11.28 0.67
C GLN A 102 3.37 -11.06 1.79
N ALA A 103 3.71 -10.31 2.84
CA ALA A 103 2.79 -9.96 3.92
C ALA A 103 1.58 -9.16 3.41
N GLU A 104 1.80 -8.17 2.55
CA GLU A 104 0.73 -7.40 1.91
C GLU A 104 -0.20 -8.29 1.07
N ALA A 105 0.37 -9.22 0.29
CA ALA A 105 -0.41 -10.15 -0.51
C ALA A 105 -1.25 -11.11 0.36
N MET A 106 -0.72 -11.56 1.50
CA MET A 106 -1.45 -12.40 2.46
C MET A 106 -2.60 -11.63 3.12
N ALA A 107 -2.35 -10.40 3.55
CA ALA A 107 -3.38 -9.54 4.11
C ALA A 107 -4.50 -9.23 3.10
N ALA A 108 -4.17 -8.99 1.83
CA ALA A 108 -5.15 -8.84 0.76
C ALA A 108 -6.00 -10.10 0.51
N GLN A 109 -5.49 -11.29 0.87
CA GLN A 109 -6.23 -12.55 0.86
C GLN A 109 -7.04 -12.80 2.14
N GLY A 110 -7.06 -11.86 3.09
CA GLY A 110 -7.68 -12.00 4.40
C GLY A 110 -6.87 -12.85 5.39
N ARG A 111 -5.64 -13.25 5.03
CA ARG A 111 -4.74 -14.06 5.86
C ARG A 111 -3.87 -13.15 6.72
N LEU A 112 -4.52 -12.43 7.63
CA LEU A 112 -3.86 -11.39 8.44
C LEU A 112 -2.89 -11.96 9.48
N ASP A 113 -3.22 -13.09 10.09
CA ASP A 113 -2.34 -13.76 11.04
C ASP A 113 -1.01 -14.17 10.37
N ASP A 114 -1.09 -14.75 9.17
CA ASP A 114 0.10 -15.11 8.39
C ASP A 114 0.93 -13.87 8.02
N ALA A 115 0.29 -12.73 7.72
CA ALA A 115 0.99 -11.48 7.44
C ALA A 115 1.72 -10.94 8.69
N ILE A 116 1.12 -11.07 9.87
CA ILE A 116 1.74 -10.72 11.16
C ILE A 116 2.98 -11.59 11.39
N ASP A 117 2.87 -12.90 11.16
CA ASP A 117 3.99 -13.84 11.34
C ASP A 117 5.18 -13.48 10.44
N ILE A 118 4.93 -13.00 9.22
CA ILE A 118 5.98 -12.52 8.34
C ILE A 118 6.68 -11.29 8.93
N PHE A 119 5.95 -10.29 9.42
CA PHE A 119 6.59 -9.12 10.07
C PHE A 119 7.37 -9.52 11.32
N GLU A 120 6.86 -10.45 12.11
CA GLU A 120 7.58 -10.99 13.27
C GLU A 120 8.86 -11.73 12.85
N SER A 121 8.82 -12.52 11.78
CA SER A 121 10.02 -13.18 11.24
C SER A 121 11.07 -12.19 10.73
N ILE A 122 10.66 -11.15 10.00
CA ILE A 122 11.56 -10.10 9.52
C ILE A 122 12.25 -9.44 10.69
N ARG A 123 11.48 -9.11 11.74
CA ARG A 123 11.97 -8.47 12.95
C ARG A 123 12.96 -9.35 13.72
N LEU A 124 12.72 -10.66 13.79
CA LEU A 124 13.63 -11.59 14.44
C LEU A 124 14.95 -11.76 13.68
N GLU A 125 14.90 -11.75 12.35
CA GLU A 125 16.09 -11.96 11.51
C GLU A 125 16.91 -10.69 11.32
N HIS A 126 16.26 -9.54 11.14
CA HIS A 126 16.89 -8.28 10.74
C HIS A 126 16.76 -7.15 11.76
N GLY A 127 15.94 -7.33 12.81
CA GLY A 127 15.58 -6.27 13.75
C GLY A 127 14.45 -5.38 13.26
N ASP A 128 14.10 -4.37 14.06
CA ASP A 128 13.14 -3.34 13.69
C ASP A 128 13.79 -2.35 12.71
N SER A 129 13.12 -2.07 11.60
CA SER A 129 13.46 -1.00 10.65
C SER A 129 12.27 -0.06 10.47
N ALA A 130 12.55 1.23 10.30
CA ALA A 130 11.54 2.26 10.09
C ALA A 130 10.59 1.93 8.93
N ALA A 131 11.13 1.46 7.80
CA ALA A 131 10.34 1.12 6.63
C ALA A 131 9.37 -0.06 6.90
N THR A 132 9.87 -1.14 7.50
CA THR A 132 9.06 -2.31 7.83
C THR A 132 7.96 -1.97 8.84
N LEU A 133 8.29 -1.21 9.89
CA LEU A 133 7.32 -0.81 10.91
C LEU A 133 6.25 0.13 10.37
N ARG A 134 6.61 1.00 9.42
CA ARG A 134 5.65 1.88 8.74
C ARG A 134 4.66 1.05 7.92
N THR A 135 5.15 0.14 7.09
CA THR A 135 4.28 -0.74 6.29
C THR A 135 3.40 -1.62 7.18
N GLU A 136 3.96 -2.20 8.25
CA GLU A 136 3.20 -2.97 9.25
C GLU A 136 2.07 -2.12 9.84
N ALA A 137 2.36 -0.88 10.27
CA ALA A 137 1.35 0.01 10.84
C ALA A 137 0.23 0.36 9.86
N GLU A 138 0.54 0.64 8.60
CA GLU A 138 -0.44 0.96 7.56
C GLU A 138 -1.33 -0.25 7.22
N LEU A 139 -0.72 -1.43 7.10
CA LEU A 139 -1.44 -2.67 6.85
C LEU A 139 -2.38 -3.02 8.00
N MET A 140 -1.89 -2.93 9.24
CA MET A 140 -2.71 -3.22 10.42
C MET A 140 -3.84 -2.19 10.60
N THR A 141 -3.61 -0.92 10.26
CA THR A 141 -4.65 0.11 10.34
C THR A 141 -5.76 -0.14 9.32
N SER A 142 -5.39 -0.41 8.06
CA SER A 142 -6.36 -0.68 6.99
C SER A 142 -7.12 -1.99 7.20
N SER A 143 -6.52 -2.95 7.89
CA SER A 143 -7.11 -4.26 8.20
C SER A 143 -7.90 -4.28 9.52
N GLY A 144 -8.11 -3.14 10.18
CA GLY A 144 -8.87 -3.02 11.43
C GLY A 144 -8.15 -3.49 12.70
N HIS A 145 -6.88 -3.87 12.61
CA HIS A 145 -6.06 -4.35 13.74
C HIS A 145 -5.38 -3.17 14.45
N HIS A 146 -6.18 -2.24 14.94
CA HIS A 146 -5.73 -0.94 15.44
C HIS A 146 -4.75 -1.02 16.63
N ASP A 147 -4.87 -2.05 17.48
CA ASP A 147 -3.90 -2.29 18.56
C ASP A 147 -2.53 -2.72 18.06
N ARG A 148 -2.48 -3.56 17.03
CA ARG A 148 -1.21 -3.96 16.39
C ARG A 148 -0.59 -2.77 15.67
N ALA A 149 -1.39 -1.97 14.96
CA ALA A 149 -0.95 -0.72 14.34
C ALA A 149 -0.34 0.23 15.38
N ARG A 150 -1.00 0.42 16.53
CA ARG A 150 -0.49 1.24 17.63
C ARG A 150 0.87 0.77 18.12
N ILE A 151 1.08 -0.54 18.27
CA ILE A 151 2.37 -1.11 18.71
C ILE A 151 3.47 -0.82 17.67
N ALA A 152 3.19 -1.04 16.39
CA ALA A 152 4.14 -0.78 15.31
C ALA A 152 4.54 0.71 15.26
N LEU A 153 3.57 1.63 15.37
CA LEU A 153 3.84 3.08 15.42
C LEU A 153 4.64 3.50 16.66
N GLN A 154 4.37 2.88 17.82
CA GLN A 154 5.15 3.13 19.03
C GLN A 154 6.61 2.71 18.85
N ARG A 155 6.86 1.57 18.19
CA ARG A 155 8.23 1.12 17.84
C ARG A 155 8.88 2.04 16.82
N LEU A 156 8.14 2.48 15.80
CA LEU A 156 8.65 3.37 14.75
C LEU A 156 9.22 4.68 15.31
N ARG A 157 8.64 5.21 16.41
CA ARG A 157 9.15 6.41 17.08
C ARG A 157 10.52 6.24 17.75
N HIS A 158 10.95 5.01 17.99
CA HIS A 158 12.14 4.68 18.76
C HIS A 158 13.18 3.86 17.98
N VAL A 159 12.92 3.59 16.70
CA VAL A 159 13.81 2.82 15.86
C VAL A 159 15.05 3.63 15.49
N SER A 160 16.22 2.98 15.45
CA SER A 160 17.51 3.66 15.28
C SER A 160 17.73 4.22 13.88
N ASP A 161 17.10 3.64 12.86
CA ASP A 161 17.14 4.10 11.46
C ASP A 161 16.01 5.11 11.14
N GLY A 162 15.21 5.50 12.13
CA GLY A 162 14.05 6.37 11.96
C GLY A 162 14.42 7.84 11.75
N SER A 163 13.79 8.48 10.78
CA SER A 163 13.95 9.92 10.56
C SER A 163 13.04 10.74 11.48
N ARG A 164 13.32 12.05 11.58
CA ARG A 164 12.39 12.99 12.24
C ARG A 164 11.00 12.99 11.59
N SER A 165 10.93 12.73 10.28
CA SER A 165 9.67 12.63 9.56
C SER A 165 8.90 11.36 9.94
N ASP A 166 9.59 10.24 10.18
CA ASP A 166 8.95 9.00 10.65
C ASP A 166 8.40 9.15 12.07
N GLU A 167 9.11 9.87 12.94
CA GLU A 167 8.59 10.17 14.27
C GLU A 167 7.35 11.08 14.21
N LEU A 168 7.39 12.12 13.36
CA LEU A 168 6.25 13.01 13.14
C LEU A 168 5.04 12.21 12.64
N TYR A 169 5.25 11.42 11.58
CA TYR A 169 4.24 10.53 11.02
C TYR A 169 3.66 9.60 12.08
N ALA A 170 4.50 8.93 12.86
CA ALA A 170 4.04 7.97 13.85
C ALA A 170 3.25 8.65 14.97
N THR A 171 3.68 9.83 15.41
CA THR A 171 2.98 10.62 16.44
C THR A 171 1.62 11.09 15.94
N HIS A 172 1.55 11.65 14.73
CA HIS A 172 0.30 12.05 14.10
C HIS A 172 -0.64 10.85 13.92
N ARG A 173 -0.14 9.72 13.43
CA ARG A 173 -0.97 8.53 13.21
C ARG A 173 -1.48 7.90 14.50
N LEU A 174 -0.72 8.00 15.60
CA LEU A 174 -1.19 7.59 16.92
C LEU A 174 -2.34 8.48 17.41
N VAL A 175 -2.30 9.78 17.15
CA VAL A 175 -3.44 10.68 17.44
C VAL A 175 -4.69 10.22 16.70
N ASP A 176 -4.59 9.93 15.40
CA ASP A 176 -5.71 9.43 14.60
C ASP A 176 -6.30 8.14 15.19
N LEU A 177 -5.44 7.18 15.56
CA LEU A 177 -5.89 5.91 16.13
C LEU A 177 -6.61 6.11 17.47
N TYR A 178 -6.07 6.96 18.35
CA TYR A 178 -6.67 7.22 19.66
C TYR A 178 -7.95 8.04 19.59
N LEU A 179 -8.08 8.95 18.61
CA LEU A 179 -9.30 9.72 18.41
C LEU A 179 -10.39 8.98 17.64
N GLY A 180 -9.99 8.06 16.75
CA GLY A 180 -10.90 7.24 15.98
C GLY A 180 -11.13 5.89 16.65
N PRO A 181 -10.58 4.80 16.09
CA PRO A 181 -11.00 3.44 16.40
C PRO A 181 -10.67 2.93 17.81
N LEU A 182 -9.66 3.50 18.49
CA LEU A 182 -9.31 3.09 19.86
C LEU A 182 -10.09 3.87 20.93
N GLU A 183 -10.73 4.99 20.55
CA GLU A 183 -11.55 5.84 21.42
C GLU A 183 -10.88 6.28 22.75
N ASP A 184 -9.54 6.26 22.82
CA ASP A 184 -8.77 6.68 23.99
C ASP A 184 -8.45 8.17 23.93
N SER A 185 -9.45 9.00 24.23
CA SER A 185 -9.27 10.45 24.26
C SER A 185 -8.19 10.91 25.25
N GLY A 186 -7.87 10.14 26.28
CA GLY A 186 -6.83 10.47 27.24
C GLY A 186 -5.45 10.42 26.60
N ARG A 187 -5.13 9.29 25.96
CA ARG A 187 -3.88 9.13 25.21
C ARG A 187 -3.78 10.04 24.01
N ALA A 188 -4.89 10.31 23.32
CA ALA A 188 -4.91 11.28 22.24
C ALA A 188 -4.41 12.66 22.68
N VAL A 189 -4.84 13.16 23.85
CA VAL A 189 -4.38 14.44 24.40
C VAL A 189 -2.89 14.43 24.71
N VAL A 190 -2.35 13.30 25.18
CA VAL A 190 -0.90 13.14 25.43
C VAL A 190 -0.13 13.22 24.12
N GLU A 191 -0.57 12.52 23.07
CA GLU A 191 0.09 12.54 21.77
C GLU A 191 -0.05 13.91 21.06
N LEU A 192 -1.19 14.59 21.20
CA LEU A 192 -1.36 15.96 20.69
C LEU A 192 -0.38 16.94 21.35
N ARG A 193 -0.15 16.84 22.67
CA ARG A 193 0.86 17.66 23.36
C ARG A 193 2.25 17.33 22.87
N ARG A 194 2.57 16.04 22.74
CA ARG A 194 3.87 15.59 22.21
C ARG A 194 4.10 16.14 20.80
N LEU A 195 3.08 16.13 19.95
CA LEU A 195 3.13 16.67 18.59
C LEU A 195 3.46 18.17 18.60
N ALA A 196 2.78 18.95 19.44
CA ALA A 196 3.03 20.38 19.60
C ALA A 196 4.43 20.69 20.16
N ASP A 197 4.87 19.97 21.18
CA ASP A 197 6.13 20.22 21.87
C ASP A 197 7.36 19.80 21.04
N ARG A 198 7.26 18.67 20.32
CA ARG A 198 8.42 18.05 19.64
C ARG A 198 8.58 18.49 18.19
N PHE A 199 7.52 18.99 17.57
CA PHE A 199 7.53 19.45 16.17
C PHE A 199 7.02 20.89 16.02
N PRO A 200 7.56 21.86 16.80
CA PRO A 200 7.06 23.24 16.77
C PRO A 200 7.23 23.87 15.39
N GLY A 201 6.25 24.69 14.98
CA GLY A 201 6.25 25.38 13.69
C GLY A 201 5.87 24.50 12.49
N THR A 202 5.44 23.25 12.72
CA THR A 202 4.83 22.41 11.69
C THR A 202 3.32 22.62 11.65
N PRO A 203 2.66 22.45 10.48
CA PRO A 203 1.20 22.48 10.39
C PRO A 203 0.52 21.48 11.35
N ASP A 204 1.13 20.31 11.55
CA ASP A 204 0.63 19.28 12.48
C ASP A 204 0.64 19.77 13.93
N ALA A 205 1.70 20.46 14.36
CA ALA A 205 1.79 21.04 15.70
C ALA A 205 0.79 22.18 15.91
N GLU A 206 0.58 23.03 14.91
CA GLU A 206 -0.43 24.09 14.96
C GLU A 206 -1.84 23.51 15.06
N GLY A 207 -2.15 22.48 14.24
CA GLY A 207 -3.39 21.72 14.32
C GLY A 207 -3.59 21.07 15.69
N ALA A 208 -2.52 20.51 16.26
CA ALA A 208 -2.58 19.89 17.58
C ALA A 208 -2.89 20.89 18.69
N LEU A 209 -2.27 22.08 18.67
CA LEU A 209 -2.55 23.16 19.62
C LEU A 209 -4.00 23.64 19.51
N ALA A 210 -4.51 23.82 18.29
CA ALA A 210 -5.89 24.22 18.06
C ALA A 210 -6.88 23.20 18.63
N GLU A 211 -6.63 21.90 18.41
CA GLU A 211 -7.48 20.83 18.93
C GLU A 211 -7.42 20.73 20.46
N LEU A 212 -6.24 20.91 21.07
CA LEU A 212 -6.10 20.99 22.53
C LEU A 212 -6.89 22.14 23.14
N GLN A 213 -6.85 23.33 22.51
CA GLN A 213 -7.64 24.48 22.93
C GLN A 213 -9.14 24.22 22.83
N ARG A 214 -9.59 23.65 21.70
CA ARG A 214 -10.99 23.27 21.49
C ARG A 214 -11.49 22.33 22.58
N ARG A 215 -10.72 21.27 22.89
CA ARG A 215 -11.08 20.31 23.94
C ARG A 215 -11.13 20.93 25.33
N ARG A 216 -10.24 21.87 25.62
CA ARG A 216 -10.27 22.61 26.89
C ARG A 216 -11.55 23.44 27.02
N ALA A 217 -11.96 24.12 25.96
CA ALA A 217 -13.20 24.90 25.95
C ALA A 217 -14.44 24.01 26.18
N LEU A 218 -14.50 22.85 25.51
CA LEU A 218 -15.59 21.89 25.68
C LEU A 218 -15.71 21.36 27.12
N ARG A 219 -14.57 21.06 27.76
CA ARG A 219 -14.54 20.61 29.16
C ARG A 219 -15.00 21.68 30.14
N ALA A 220 -14.61 22.94 29.92
CA ALA A 220 -15.09 24.05 30.73
C ALA A 220 -16.62 24.19 30.63
N ALA A 221 -17.17 24.18 29.41
CA ALA A 221 -18.61 24.27 29.19
C ALA A 221 -19.41 23.13 29.81
N THR A 222 -18.88 21.89 29.80
CA THR A 222 -19.54 20.74 30.45
C THR A 222 -19.46 20.80 31.98
N SER A 223 -18.42 21.44 32.53
CA SER A 223 -18.27 21.58 33.98
C SER A 223 -19.22 22.64 34.57
N ASP A 224 -19.61 23.63 33.77
CA ASP A 224 -20.57 24.67 34.18
C ASP A 224 -22.05 24.21 34.14
N MET A 225 -22.33 23.05 33.54
CA MET A 225 -23.69 22.50 33.38
C MET A 225 -24.08 21.43 34.42
N GLY A 226 -23.13 20.97 35.24
CA GLY A 226 -23.34 19.93 36.27
C GLY A 226 -23.23 20.50 37.67
#